data_AF-A0A958MQK3-F1
#
_entry.id   AF-A0A958MQK3-F1
#
_cell.length_a   1.000
_cell.length_b   1.000
_cell.length_c   1.000
_cell.angle_alpha   90.00
_cell.angle_beta   90.00
_cell.angle_gamma   90.00
#
_symmetry.space_group_name_H-M   'P 1'
#
loop_
_entity.id
_entity.type
_entity.pdbx_description
1 polymer ?
#
loop_
_entity_poly.entity_id
_entity_poly.type
_entity_poly.pdbx_seq_one_letter_code
_entity_poly.pdbx_strand_id
1 'polypeptide(L)'
;PSGLYQFALLSDDGAVMRMQDANGDWQEVVNNDGTHPTRMGCGSFPVDVQQGQYIPMEVDYYQGPRYHISLIVMWRPWNGDASDPECGRQGNSRFFDSTQDPPTPQAAYQGLLDRGWQVVSSDHYYLEKPEENPCNETAPVIEDYLVTDVQQTTISVAWSTDKAATTEVEWTNVGTGEVLSVKKKGFRFDHAVTITGLLPNTTYSVKGISASSSGLATETTAVLVRTKR
;
A
#
# COMPACT_ATOMS: atom_id res chain seq x y z
N PRO A 1 -5.11 -11.32 -25.06
CA PRO A 1 -5.09 -11.87 -26.44
C PRO A 1 -5.15 -10.72 -27.43
N SER A 2 -4.74 -10.91 -28.69
CA SER A 2 -5.00 -9.89 -29.70
C SER A 2 -6.51 -9.74 -29.93
N GLY A 3 -6.99 -8.50 -30.08
CA GLY A 3 -8.40 -8.22 -30.38
C GLY A 3 -8.82 -6.80 -30.00
N LEU A 4 -10.06 -6.47 -30.34
CA LEU A 4 -10.71 -5.23 -29.93
C LEU A 4 -11.25 -5.38 -28.51
N TYR A 5 -10.96 -4.40 -27.65
CA TYR A 5 -11.41 -4.39 -26.25
C TYR A 5 -12.07 -3.06 -25.90
N GLN A 6 -13.15 -3.12 -25.12
CA GLN A 6 -13.71 -1.96 -24.44
C GLN A 6 -13.06 -1.84 -23.06
N PHE A 7 -12.69 -0.62 -22.68
CA PHE A 7 -12.14 -0.33 -21.36
C PHE A 7 -13.16 0.40 -20.47
N ALA A 8 -12.95 0.30 -19.16
CA ALA A 8 -13.71 1.01 -18.14
C ALA A 8 -12.85 1.29 -16.91
N LEU A 9 -13.29 2.27 -16.11
CA LEU A 9 -12.74 2.60 -14.81
C LEU A 9 -13.84 2.46 -13.75
N LEU A 10 -13.60 1.62 -12.75
CA LEU A 10 -14.32 1.71 -11.47
C LEU A 10 -13.46 2.56 -10.54
N SER A 11 -13.84 3.83 -10.36
CA SER A 11 -13.08 4.76 -9.53
C SER A 11 -13.97 5.55 -8.57
N ASP A 12 -13.46 5.79 -7.38
CA ASP A 12 -13.96 6.83 -6.47
C ASP A 12 -13.38 8.17 -6.88
N ASP A 13 -14.23 9.18 -6.97
CA ASP A 13 -13.90 10.47 -7.56
C ASP A 13 -13.33 10.36 -8.99
N GLY A 14 -12.78 11.47 -9.46
CA GLY A 14 -12.49 11.69 -10.87
C GLY A 14 -11.35 10.81 -11.34
N ALA A 15 -11.62 10.04 -12.41
CA ALA A 15 -10.56 9.34 -13.13
C ALA A 15 -10.74 9.49 -14.63
N VAL A 16 -9.64 9.74 -15.34
CA VAL A 16 -9.63 9.78 -16.81
C VAL A 16 -8.51 8.88 -17.31
N MET A 17 -8.83 8.00 -18.25
CA MET A 17 -7.85 7.15 -18.90
C MET A 17 -7.68 7.56 -20.36
N ARG A 18 -6.44 7.84 -20.73
CA ARG A 18 -6.03 8.11 -22.10
C ARG A 18 -5.09 7.02 -22.60
N MET A 19 -5.18 6.71 -23.89
CA MET A 19 -4.28 5.77 -24.56
C MET A 19 -3.90 6.33 -25.92
N GLN A 20 -2.68 6.06 -26.36
CA GLN A 20 -2.27 6.41 -27.73
C GLN A 20 -2.89 5.45 -28.74
N ASP A 21 -3.34 5.99 -29.87
CA ASP A 21 -3.72 5.18 -31.02
C ASP A 21 -2.50 4.76 -31.86
N ALA A 22 -2.74 4.07 -32.98
CA ALA A 22 -1.68 3.58 -33.87
C ALA A 22 -0.83 4.70 -34.52
N ASN A 23 -1.32 5.95 -34.53
CA ASN A 23 -0.57 7.11 -35.03
C ASN A 23 0.22 7.82 -33.91
N GLY A 24 0.06 7.40 -32.66
CA GLY A 24 0.65 8.04 -31.49
C GLY A 24 -0.18 9.20 -30.92
N ASP A 25 -1.40 9.42 -31.42
CA ASP A 25 -2.29 10.47 -30.92
C ASP A 25 -2.98 10.00 -29.65
N TRP A 26 -3.01 10.86 -28.62
CA TRP A 26 -3.67 10.56 -27.36
C TRP A 26 -5.19 10.64 -27.49
N GLN A 27 -5.86 9.55 -27.16
CA GLN A 27 -7.32 9.44 -27.15
C GLN A 27 -7.82 9.29 -25.71
N GLU A 28 -8.86 10.02 -25.34
CA GLU A 28 -9.59 9.81 -24.09
C GLU A 28 -10.46 8.55 -24.23
N VAL A 29 -10.00 7.43 -23.67
CA VAL A 29 -10.66 6.13 -23.79
C VAL A 29 -11.78 6.00 -22.77
N VAL A 30 -11.56 6.50 -21.54
CA VAL A 30 -12.59 6.52 -20.49
C VAL A 30 -12.56 7.86 -19.78
N ASN A 31 -13.70 8.53 -19.74
CA ASN A 31 -13.90 9.71 -18.92
C ASN A 31 -14.84 9.38 -17.75
N ASN A 32 -14.26 9.27 -16.57
CA ASN A 32 -14.96 9.09 -15.31
C ASN A 32 -14.69 10.27 -14.38
N ASP A 33 -14.54 11.49 -14.90
CA ASP A 33 -14.17 12.67 -14.12
C ASP A 33 -15.30 13.19 -13.19
N GLY A 34 -14.92 14.01 -12.21
CA GLY A 34 -15.80 14.67 -11.25
C GLY A 34 -15.79 14.04 -9.85
N THR A 35 -16.42 14.71 -8.88
CA THR A 35 -16.53 14.21 -7.50
C THR A 35 -17.73 13.29 -7.37
N HIS A 36 -17.50 12.02 -7.03
CA HIS A 36 -18.56 11.03 -6.88
C HIS A 36 -18.06 9.82 -6.08
N PRO A 37 -18.96 9.09 -5.39
CA PRO A 37 -18.68 7.72 -4.94
C PRO A 37 -18.15 6.83 -6.08
N THR A 38 -17.61 5.66 -5.75
CA THR A 38 -17.19 4.66 -6.75
C THR A 38 -18.21 4.53 -7.89
N ARG A 39 -17.81 4.91 -9.10
CA ARG A 39 -18.62 4.92 -10.33
C ARG A 39 -17.95 4.10 -11.42
N MET A 40 -18.76 3.39 -12.21
CA MET A 40 -18.29 2.69 -13.42
C MET A 40 -18.31 3.64 -14.61
N GLY A 41 -17.16 4.22 -14.96
CA GLY A 41 -16.95 4.95 -16.21
C GLY A 41 -16.63 3.98 -17.33
N CYS A 42 -17.42 4.00 -18.42
CA CYS A 42 -17.23 3.11 -19.56
C CYS A 42 -16.68 3.88 -20.76
N GLY A 43 -15.74 3.28 -21.49
CA GLY A 43 -15.32 3.79 -22.78
C GLY A 43 -16.39 3.60 -23.84
N SER A 44 -16.45 4.52 -24.81
CA SER A 44 -17.49 4.54 -25.85
C SER A 44 -17.08 3.87 -27.15
N PHE A 45 -15.81 3.46 -27.28
CA PHE A 45 -15.25 2.83 -28.47
C PHE A 45 -14.23 1.73 -28.09
N PRO A 46 -13.98 0.76 -28.98
CA PRO A 46 -12.97 -0.25 -28.74
C PRO A 46 -11.55 0.26 -28.99
N VAL A 47 -10.60 -0.29 -28.26
CA VAL A 47 -9.16 -0.16 -28.48
C VAL A 47 -8.64 -1.48 -29.06
N ASP A 48 -7.85 -1.40 -30.13
CA ASP A 48 -7.18 -2.57 -30.71
C ASP A 48 -5.93 -2.93 -29.90
N VAL A 49 -5.99 -4.06 -29.20
CA VAL A 49 -4.90 -4.58 -28.39
C VAL A 49 -4.25 -5.73 -29.14
N GLN A 50 -2.94 -5.64 -29.38
CA GLN A 50 -2.18 -6.66 -30.08
C GLN A 50 -1.16 -7.31 -29.16
N GLN A 51 -1.06 -8.64 -29.19
CA GLN A 51 -0.08 -9.38 -28.41
C GLN A 51 1.34 -8.93 -28.78
N GLY A 52 2.14 -8.58 -27.77
CA GLY A 52 3.52 -8.12 -27.96
C GLY A 52 3.66 -6.67 -28.42
N GLN A 53 2.56 -5.91 -28.49
CA GLN A 53 2.58 -4.45 -28.70
C GLN A 53 2.25 -3.76 -27.37
N TYR A 54 2.96 -2.67 -27.11
CA TYR A 54 2.68 -1.79 -25.97
C TYR A 54 1.85 -0.62 -26.45
N ILE A 55 0.80 -0.29 -25.69
CA ILE A 55 0.01 0.91 -25.91
C ILE A 55 0.31 1.87 -24.77
N PRO A 56 0.95 3.02 -25.02
CA PRO A 56 1.12 4.05 -24.01
C PRO A 56 -0.23 4.45 -23.43
N MET A 57 -0.32 4.43 -22.10
CA MET A 57 -1.53 4.70 -21.33
C MET A 57 -1.22 5.69 -20.22
N GLU A 58 -2.13 6.62 -20.00
CA GLU A 58 -2.12 7.55 -18.87
C GLU A 58 -3.44 7.41 -18.12
N VAL A 59 -3.37 7.29 -16.79
CA VAL A 59 -4.55 7.28 -15.92
C VAL A 59 -4.39 8.43 -14.93
N ASP A 60 -5.13 9.50 -15.17
CA ASP A 60 -5.27 10.60 -14.23
C ASP A 60 -6.27 10.19 -13.16
N TYR A 61 -5.86 10.26 -11.90
CA TYR A 61 -6.70 9.94 -10.76
C TYR A 61 -6.69 11.06 -9.74
N TYR A 62 -7.88 11.54 -9.39
CA TYR A 62 -8.09 12.53 -8.36
C TYR A 62 -8.91 11.92 -7.23
N GLN A 63 -8.32 11.83 -6.04
CA GLN A 63 -9.05 11.51 -4.81
C GLN A 63 -9.51 12.81 -4.13
N GLY A 64 -10.82 12.98 -4.05
CA GLY A 64 -11.51 14.05 -3.32
C GLY A 64 -11.75 13.70 -1.84
N PRO A 65 -12.82 14.23 -1.22
CA PRO A 65 -13.15 13.96 0.18
C PRO A 65 -13.21 12.47 0.50
N ARG A 66 -12.95 12.07 1.75
CA ARG A 66 -12.93 10.65 2.15
C ARG A 66 -14.32 10.00 2.01
N TYR A 67 -14.58 9.41 0.85
CA TYR A 67 -15.66 8.44 0.62
C TYR A 67 -15.08 7.04 0.76
N HIS A 68 -14.36 6.51 -0.24
CA HIS A 68 -13.58 5.25 -0.15
C HIS A 68 -12.56 5.17 -1.30
N ILE A 69 -11.29 4.84 -1.06
CA ILE A 69 -10.29 4.78 -2.15
C ILE A 69 -10.59 3.61 -3.11
N SER A 70 -10.79 3.92 -4.39
CA SER A 70 -11.03 2.93 -5.44
C SER A 70 -10.48 3.40 -6.78
N LEU A 71 -9.69 2.55 -7.44
CA LEU A 71 -9.27 2.71 -8.82
C LEU A 71 -9.01 1.32 -9.41
N ILE A 72 -9.92 0.86 -10.29
CA ILE A 72 -9.82 -0.44 -10.95
C ILE A 72 -10.02 -0.23 -12.45
N VAL A 73 -9.00 -0.57 -13.24
CA VAL A 73 -9.11 -0.61 -14.70
C VAL A 73 -9.70 -1.96 -15.09
N MET A 74 -10.80 -1.91 -15.83
CA MET A 74 -11.48 -3.07 -16.37
C MET A 74 -11.46 -3.06 -17.89
N TRP A 75 -11.53 -4.23 -18.48
CA TRP A 75 -11.69 -4.41 -19.92
C TRP A 75 -12.60 -5.59 -20.24
N ARG A 76 -13.21 -5.58 -21.41
CA ARG A 76 -13.93 -6.73 -21.99
C ARG A 76 -13.68 -6.81 -23.49
N PRO A 77 -13.73 -8.00 -24.11
CA PRO A 77 -13.74 -8.10 -25.57
C PRO A 77 -14.88 -7.26 -26.17
N TRP A 78 -14.59 -6.54 -27.24
CA TRP A 78 -15.58 -5.73 -27.95
C TRP A 78 -16.63 -6.63 -28.59
N ASN A 79 -17.89 -6.38 -28.27
CA ASN A 79 -19.04 -7.13 -28.78
C ASN A 79 -19.83 -6.35 -29.85
N GLY A 80 -19.34 -5.18 -30.28
CA GLY A 80 -20.07 -4.28 -31.19
C GLY A 80 -20.89 -3.19 -30.51
N ASP A 81 -21.01 -3.21 -29.17
CA ASP A 81 -21.82 -2.28 -28.40
C ASP A 81 -21.11 -1.81 -27.13
N ALA A 82 -20.98 -0.49 -26.98
CA ALA A 82 -20.38 0.12 -25.80
C ALA A 82 -21.32 0.10 -24.58
N SER A 83 -22.61 -0.22 -24.75
CA SER A 83 -23.58 -0.12 -23.67
C SER A 83 -23.35 -1.17 -22.57
N ASP A 84 -23.47 -0.76 -21.31
CA ASP A 84 -23.60 -1.63 -20.15
C ASP A 84 -24.56 -0.99 -19.14
N PRO A 85 -25.47 -1.75 -18.50
CA PRO A 85 -26.40 -1.21 -17.49
C PRO A 85 -25.73 -0.54 -16.28
N GLU A 86 -24.47 -0.89 -16.01
CA GLU A 86 -23.69 -0.33 -14.91
C GLU A 86 -22.92 0.93 -15.30
N CYS A 87 -22.80 1.28 -16.58
CA CYS A 87 -22.14 2.52 -17.00
C CYS A 87 -22.81 3.75 -16.35
N GLY A 88 -22.00 4.59 -15.70
CA GLY A 88 -22.43 5.77 -14.96
C GLY A 88 -23.12 5.48 -13.62
N ARG A 89 -23.33 4.21 -13.24
CA ARG A 89 -23.86 3.86 -11.91
C ARG A 89 -22.77 4.01 -10.86
N GLN A 90 -23.16 4.51 -9.69
CA GLN A 90 -22.24 4.84 -8.61
C GLN A 90 -22.78 4.43 -7.24
N GLY A 91 -21.88 4.28 -6.27
CA GLY A 91 -22.21 4.11 -4.87
C GLY A 91 -21.08 3.48 -4.07
N ASN A 92 -20.89 3.94 -2.82
CA ASN A 92 -19.83 3.48 -1.92
C ASN A 92 -19.77 1.96 -1.80
N SER A 93 -20.93 1.32 -1.72
CA SER A 93 -21.03 -0.14 -1.57
C SER A 93 -21.70 -0.84 -2.75
N ARG A 94 -21.75 -0.21 -3.94
CA ARG A 94 -22.46 -0.76 -5.11
C ARG A 94 -21.71 -1.96 -5.71
N PHE A 95 -20.39 -1.82 -5.87
CA PHE A 95 -19.54 -2.82 -6.53
C PHE A 95 -18.79 -3.70 -5.53
N PHE A 96 -18.39 -3.12 -4.39
CA PHE A 96 -17.73 -3.81 -3.29
C PHE A 96 -18.31 -3.32 -1.96
N ASP A 97 -18.44 -4.18 -0.96
CA ASP A 97 -18.82 -3.76 0.39
C ASP A 97 -17.67 -2.98 1.04
N SER A 98 -17.82 -1.66 1.04
CA SER A 98 -16.83 -0.73 1.58
C SER A 98 -16.76 -0.71 3.11
N THR A 99 -17.61 -1.48 3.80
CA THR A 99 -17.61 -1.62 5.27
C THR A 99 -16.76 -2.80 5.77
N GLN A 100 -16.22 -3.62 4.85
CA GLN A 100 -15.41 -4.80 5.15
C GLN A 100 -13.93 -4.60 4.77
N ASP A 101 -13.04 -5.28 5.49
CA ASP A 101 -11.59 -5.31 5.19
C ASP A 101 -11.12 -6.80 5.15
N PRO A 102 -10.83 -7.36 3.95
CA PRO A 102 -10.89 -6.70 2.64
C PRO A 102 -12.34 -6.48 2.14
N PRO A 103 -12.58 -5.47 1.27
CA PRO A 103 -13.89 -5.25 0.66
C PRO A 103 -14.39 -6.48 -0.11
N THR A 104 -15.66 -6.85 0.05
CA THR A 104 -16.25 -8.03 -0.61
C THR A 104 -17.04 -7.67 -1.87
N PRO A 105 -16.88 -8.39 -3.00
CA PRO A 105 -17.64 -8.12 -4.22
C PRO A 105 -19.16 -8.17 -4.04
N GLN A 106 -19.87 -7.26 -4.71
CA GLN A 106 -21.34 -7.15 -4.70
C GLN A 106 -21.95 -7.59 -6.03
N ALA A 107 -23.28 -7.71 -6.07
CA ALA A 107 -24.01 -8.19 -7.24
C ALA A 107 -23.75 -7.37 -8.52
N ALA A 108 -23.57 -6.05 -8.41
CA ALA A 108 -23.27 -5.20 -9.57
C ALA A 108 -21.91 -5.57 -10.20
N TYR A 109 -20.89 -5.81 -9.37
CA TYR A 109 -19.58 -6.26 -9.84
C TYR A 109 -19.62 -7.67 -10.42
N GLN A 110 -20.33 -8.60 -9.76
CA GLN A 110 -20.50 -9.95 -10.32
C GLN A 110 -21.19 -9.90 -11.69
N GLY A 111 -22.21 -9.04 -11.84
CA GLY A 111 -22.87 -8.84 -13.12
C GLY A 111 -21.95 -8.28 -14.21
N LEU A 112 -20.97 -7.43 -13.86
CA LEU A 112 -19.93 -7.00 -14.81
C LEU A 112 -19.12 -8.20 -15.30
N LEU A 113 -18.69 -9.08 -14.38
CA LEU A 113 -17.94 -10.29 -14.72
C LEU A 113 -18.74 -11.22 -15.65
N ASP A 114 -20.02 -11.43 -15.35
CA ASP A 114 -20.91 -12.26 -16.17
C ASP A 114 -21.08 -11.69 -17.60
N ARG A 115 -20.92 -10.37 -17.77
CA ARG A 115 -20.93 -9.67 -19.07
C ARG A 115 -19.56 -9.55 -19.73
N GLY A 116 -18.58 -10.31 -19.24
CA GLY A 116 -17.26 -10.43 -19.84
C GLY A 116 -16.27 -9.34 -19.45
N TRP A 117 -16.64 -8.45 -18.53
CA TRP A 117 -15.67 -7.55 -17.91
C TRP A 117 -14.72 -8.35 -17.03
N GLN A 118 -13.47 -7.93 -17.03
CA GLN A 118 -12.45 -8.47 -16.15
C GLN A 118 -11.51 -7.33 -15.73
N VAL A 119 -10.84 -7.50 -14.61
CA VAL A 119 -9.78 -6.58 -14.20
C VAL A 119 -8.60 -6.74 -15.15
N VAL A 120 -8.01 -5.64 -15.59
CA VAL A 120 -6.72 -5.68 -16.29
C VAL A 120 -5.67 -6.08 -15.24
N SER A 121 -5.11 -7.29 -15.35
CA SER A 121 -4.15 -7.83 -14.37
C SER A 121 -2.78 -7.13 -14.45
N SER A 122 -1.97 -7.28 -13.40
CA SER A 122 -0.60 -6.76 -13.34
C SER A 122 0.27 -7.19 -14.52
N ASP A 123 0.04 -8.40 -15.06
CA ASP A 123 0.81 -8.97 -16.17
C ASP A 123 0.56 -8.24 -17.51
N HIS A 124 -0.47 -7.39 -17.56
CA HIS A 124 -0.79 -6.55 -18.71
C HIS A 124 -0.28 -5.11 -18.58
N TYR A 125 0.33 -4.76 -17.45
CA TYR A 125 1.00 -3.49 -17.28
C TYR A 125 2.50 -3.64 -17.46
N TYR A 126 3.07 -2.71 -18.20
CA TYR A 126 4.49 -2.50 -18.24
C TYR A 126 4.76 -1.07 -17.77
N LEU A 127 5.29 -0.97 -16.55
CA LEU A 127 5.92 0.26 -16.11
C LEU A 127 7.39 0.12 -16.45
N GLU A 128 7.92 1.03 -17.26
CA GLU A 128 9.36 1.18 -17.37
C GLU A 128 9.89 1.41 -15.96
N LYS A 129 10.57 0.39 -15.43
CA LYS A 129 11.20 0.51 -14.12
C LYS A 129 12.30 1.55 -14.30
N PRO A 130 12.22 2.73 -13.67
CA PRO A 130 13.33 3.66 -13.71
C PRO A 130 14.57 2.93 -13.18
N GLU A 131 15.74 3.14 -13.80
CA GLU A 131 16.99 2.47 -13.40
C GLU A 131 17.28 2.69 -11.90
N GLU A 132 16.79 3.80 -11.34
CA GLU A 132 16.80 4.11 -9.92
C GLU A 132 15.38 4.29 -9.39
N ASN A 133 15.10 3.70 -8.22
CA ASN A 133 13.88 4.03 -7.50
C ASN A 133 13.98 5.50 -7.03
N PRO A 134 13.09 6.41 -7.48
CA PRO A 134 13.12 7.82 -7.04
C PRO A 134 12.93 7.95 -5.53
N CYS A 135 12.30 6.95 -4.90
CA CYS A 135 12.29 6.75 -3.46
C CYS A 135 13.53 5.94 -3.05
N ASN A 136 14.72 6.55 -3.14
CA ASN A 136 15.94 5.99 -2.56
C ASN A 136 15.89 6.13 -1.02
N GLU A 137 14.99 5.37 -0.40
CA GLU A 137 14.84 5.34 1.04
C GLU A 137 16.02 4.55 1.62
N THR A 138 16.67 5.12 2.61
CA THR A 138 17.68 4.42 3.42
C THR A 138 17.01 3.95 4.71
N ALA A 139 17.60 2.95 5.37
CA ALA A 139 17.24 2.64 6.75
C ALA A 139 17.39 3.90 7.63
N PRO A 140 16.56 4.06 8.68
CA PRO A 140 16.68 5.19 9.60
C PRO A 140 18.00 5.09 10.36
N VAL A 141 18.65 6.23 10.62
CA VAL A 141 19.83 6.30 11.49
C VAL A 141 19.34 6.45 12.92
N ILE A 142 19.78 5.57 13.82
CA ILE A 142 19.48 5.67 15.25
C ILE A 142 20.52 6.56 15.92
N GLU A 143 20.05 7.58 16.63
CA GLU A 143 20.83 8.55 17.37
C GLU A 143 20.47 8.53 18.86
N ASP A 144 21.39 8.98 19.71
CA ASP A 144 21.17 9.13 21.16
C ASP A 144 20.57 7.91 21.87
N TYR A 145 20.99 6.69 21.46
CA TYR A 145 20.52 5.46 22.10
C TYR A 145 21.00 5.34 23.54
N LEU A 146 20.05 5.23 24.46
CA LEU A 146 20.30 5.22 25.89
C LEU A 146 19.45 4.15 26.59
N VAL A 147 20.10 3.37 27.45
CA VAL A 147 19.45 2.48 28.42
C VAL A 147 19.60 3.11 29.80
N THR A 148 18.47 3.44 30.43
CA THR A 148 18.38 4.19 31.68
C THR A 148 17.40 3.51 32.65
N ASP A 149 17.29 4.09 33.86
CA ASP A 149 16.35 3.65 34.91
C ASP A 149 16.30 2.12 35.11
N VAL A 150 17.48 1.50 35.24
CA VAL A 150 17.59 0.06 35.49
C VAL A 150 17.14 -0.24 36.93
N GLN A 151 15.97 -0.86 37.07
CA GLN A 151 15.39 -1.26 38.34
C GLN A 151 15.43 -2.78 38.52
N GLN A 152 14.71 -3.29 39.53
CA GLN A 152 14.69 -4.71 39.86
C GLN A 152 13.99 -5.53 38.76
N THR A 153 12.90 -5.00 38.19
CA THR A 153 12.06 -5.70 37.21
C THR A 153 11.74 -4.88 35.96
N THR A 154 12.33 -3.68 35.83
CA THR A 154 12.09 -2.77 34.72
C THR A 154 13.36 -2.09 34.24
N ILE A 155 13.38 -1.70 32.96
CA ILE A 155 14.45 -0.94 32.31
C ILE A 155 13.82 0.05 31.32
N SER A 156 14.32 1.28 31.26
CA SER A 156 13.90 2.26 30.26
C SER A 156 14.91 2.37 29.12
N VAL A 157 14.41 2.47 27.90
CA VAL A 157 15.20 2.58 26.66
C VAL A 157 14.65 3.73 25.84
N ALA A 158 15.53 4.61 25.35
CA ALA A 158 15.15 5.74 24.52
C ALA A 158 16.19 6.01 23.43
N TRP A 159 15.75 6.55 22.30
CA TRP A 159 16.58 6.98 21.19
C TRP A 159 15.79 7.90 20.25
N SER A 160 16.47 8.55 19.32
CA SER A 160 15.89 9.32 18.22
C SER A 160 16.28 8.71 16.87
N THR A 161 15.57 9.09 15.82
CA THR A 161 15.91 8.75 14.43
C THR A 161 15.88 9.96 13.52
N ASP A 162 16.68 9.93 12.46
CA ASP A 162 16.72 10.99 11.43
C ASP A 162 15.45 11.05 10.56
N LYS A 163 14.66 9.97 10.57
CA LYS A 163 13.45 9.78 9.77
C LYS A 163 12.40 9.04 10.59
N ALA A 164 11.12 9.35 10.36
CA ALA A 164 10.03 8.70 11.07
C ALA A 164 10.08 7.17 10.90
N ALA A 165 10.25 6.45 12.02
CA ALA A 165 10.50 5.02 12.03
C ALA A 165 9.64 4.28 13.06
N THR A 166 9.59 2.95 12.97
CA THR A 166 8.98 2.10 14.00
C THR A 166 9.80 2.11 15.29
N THR A 167 9.16 1.81 16.42
CA THR A 167 9.83 1.59 17.72
C THR A 167 9.81 0.11 18.07
N GLU A 168 10.96 -0.52 18.18
CA GLU A 168 11.11 -1.89 18.67
C GLU A 168 12.33 -2.01 19.59
N VAL A 169 12.18 -2.77 20.67
CA VAL A 169 13.28 -3.12 21.59
C VAL A 169 13.29 -4.63 21.76
N GLU A 170 14.45 -5.23 21.57
CA GLU A 170 14.71 -6.64 21.84
C GLU A 170 15.66 -6.74 23.04
N TRP A 171 15.40 -7.68 23.93
CA TRP A 171 16.31 -8.01 25.02
C TRP A 171 16.49 -9.51 25.18
N THR A 172 17.73 -9.91 25.46
CA THR A 172 18.12 -11.30 25.69
C THR A 172 18.54 -11.48 27.15
N ASN A 173 17.97 -12.45 27.86
CA ASN A 173 18.51 -12.91 29.13
C ASN A 173 19.82 -13.66 28.88
N VAL A 174 20.94 -13.10 29.32
CA VAL A 174 22.27 -13.65 29.02
C VAL A 174 22.49 -15.03 29.65
N GLY A 175 21.82 -15.31 30.78
CA GLY A 175 21.97 -16.59 31.48
C GLY A 175 21.19 -17.73 30.83
N THR A 176 19.99 -17.46 30.33
CA THR A 176 19.11 -18.47 29.73
C THR A 176 19.15 -18.50 28.21
N GLY A 177 19.60 -17.41 27.57
CA GLY A 177 19.51 -17.20 26.13
C GLY A 177 18.10 -16.83 25.64
N GLU A 178 17.14 -16.64 26.55
CA GLU A 178 15.77 -16.27 26.19
C GLU A 178 15.73 -14.87 25.58
N VAL A 179 15.11 -14.74 24.39
CA VAL A 179 14.97 -13.49 23.66
C VAL A 179 13.50 -13.07 23.67
N LEU A 180 13.25 -11.82 24.06
CA LEU A 180 11.93 -11.20 24.04
C LEU A 180 12.02 -9.84 23.35
N SER A 181 10.90 -9.37 22.80
CA SER A 181 10.84 -8.04 22.19
C SER A 181 9.51 -7.35 22.44
N VAL A 182 9.52 -6.02 22.29
CA VAL A 182 8.32 -5.19 22.30
C VAL A 182 8.37 -4.22 21.14
N LYS A 183 7.25 -4.16 20.39
CA LYS A 183 7.09 -3.29 19.23
C LYS A 183 5.89 -2.37 19.41
N LYS A 184 6.06 -1.08 19.15
CA LYS A 184 4.95 -0.11 19.16
C LYS A 184 4.51 0.20 17.72
N LYS A 185 3.20 0.31 17.51
CA LYS A 185 2.62 0.70 16.21
C LYS A 185 2.84 2.18 15.93
N GLY A 186 3.01 2.53 14.65
CA GLY A 186 3.12 3.91 14.16
C GLY A 186 4.56 4.43 14.09
N PHE A 187 4.75 5.41 13.21
CA PHE A 187 6.04 6.02 12.89
C PHE A 187 6.24 7.32 13.68
N ARG A 188 7.45 7.52 14.18
CA ARG A 188 7.84 8.70 14.98
C ARG A 188 9.35 8.91 14.91
N PHE A 189 9.81 10.09 15.32
CA PHE A 189 11.23 10.43 15.41
C PHE A 189 11.81 10.10 16.79
N ASP A 190 11.04 10.34 17.86
CA ASP A 190 11.45 10.05 19.23
C ASP A 190 10.87 8.73 19.73
N HIS A 191 11.73 7.87 20.26
CA HIS A 191 11.37 6.54 20.71
C HIS A 191 11.66 6.39 22.19
N ALA A 192 10.71 5.80 22.91
CA ALA A 192 10.85 5.46 24.32
C ALA A 192 10.08 4.19 24.64
N VAL A 193 10.69 3.28 25.40
CA VAL A 193 10.14 1.99 25.80
C VAL A 193 10.54 1.69 27.23
N THR A 194 9.59 1.22 28.05
CA THR A 194 9.89 0.63 29.36
C THR A 194 9.67 -0.88 29.26
N ILE A 195 10.75 -1.63 29.39
CA ILE A 195 10.72 -3.09 29.52
C ILE A 195 10.27 -3.43 30.94
N THR A 196 9.37 -4.39 31.08
CA THR A 196 8.81 -4.82 32.37
C THR A 196 8.86 -6.35 32.50
N GLY A 197 8.63 -6.86 33.71
CA GLY A 197 8.60 -8.31 33.95
C GLY A 197 9.98 -8.97 33.97
N LEU A 198 11.05 -8.18 34.13
CA LEU A 198 12.42 -8.72 34.21
C LEU A 198 12.67 -9.40 35.55
N LEU A 199 13.49 -10.44 35.54
CA LEU A 199 13.98 -11.06 36.77
C LEU A 199 14.98 -10.14 37.50
N PRO A 200 14.93 -10.05 38.84
CA PRO A 200 15.92 -9.34 39.65
C PRO A 200 17.34 -9.90 39.47
N ASN A 201 18.35 -9.08 39.70
CA ASN A 201 19.77 -9.46 39.70
C ASN A 201 20.24 -10.22 38.45
N THR A 202 19.60 -9.98 37.30
CA THR A 202 19.78 -10.73 36.05
C THR A 202 20.38 -9.83 34.98
N THR A 203 21.30 -10.37 34.19
CA THR A 203 21.97 -9.62 33.11
C THR A 203 21.20 -9.81 31.80
N TYR A 204 20.87 -8.69 31.15
CA TYR A 204 20.21 -8.65 29.85
C TYR A 204 21.10 -7.93 28.84
N SER A 205 21.04 -8.39 27.59
CA SER A 205 21.56 -7.70 26.41
C SER A 205 20.39 -7.00 25.73
N VAL A 206 20.40 -5.67 25.63
CA VAL A 206 19.27 -4.86 25.14
C VAL A 206 19.68 -4.12 23.87
N LYS A 207 18.86 -4.15 22.81
CA LYS A 207 19.05 -3.36 21.58
C LYS A 207 17.76 -2.68 21.14
N GLY A 208 17.89 -1.48 20.56
CA GLY A 208 16.82 -0.78 19.85
C GLY A 208 16.83 -1.11 18.37
N ILE A 209 15.65 -1.20 17.77
CA ILE A 209 15.43 -1.49 16.35
C ILE A 209 14.42 -0.47 15.81
N SER A 210 14.77 0.15 14.69
CA SER A 210 13.90 1.10 13.98
C SER A 210 13.87 0.77 12.49
N ALA A 211 12.66 0.70 11.95
CA ALA A 211 12.43 0.43 10.53
C ALA A 211 11.66 1.56 9.86
N SER A 212 12.03 1.86 8.63
CA SER A 212 11.38 2.81 7.75
C SER A 212 9.99 2.32 7.30
N SER A 213 9.26 3.17 6.57
CA SER A 213 7.94 2.80 6.04
C SER A 213 7.99 1.71 4.96
N SER A 214 9.11 1.64 4.22
CA SER A 214 9.42 0.56 3.28
C SER A 214 10.00 -0.71 3.93
N GLY A 215 10.21 -0.72 5.25
CA GLY A 215 10.71 -1.88 5.98
C GLY A 215 12.23 -2.02 6.07
N LEU A 216 13.00 -1.01 5.63
CA LEU A 216 14.45 -0.98 5.85
C LEU A 216 14.76 -0.67 7.31
N ALA A 217 15.53 -1.52 7.97
CA ALA A 217 15.76 -1.45 9.41
C ALA A 217 17.23 -1.20 9.79
N THR A 218 17.40 -0.49 10.90
CA THR A 218 18.67 -0.32 11.60
C THR A 218 18.51 -0.83 13.03
N GLU A 219 19.54 -1.50 13.54
CA GLU A 219 19.62 -1.94 14.92
C GLU A 219 20.80 -1.28 15.62
N THR A 220 20.66 -0.96 16.90
CA THR A 220 21.76 -0.48 17.72
C THR A 220 22.71 -1.61 18.09
N THR A 221 23.95 -1.27 18.43
CA THR A 221 24.79 -2.21 19.19
C THR A 221 24.13 -2.53 20.52
N ALA A 222 24.11 -3.80 20.91
CA ALA A 222 23.46 -4.20 22.15
C ALA A 222 24.23 -3.73 23.39
N VAL A 223 23.50 -3.29 24.41
CA VAL A 223 24.04 -2.83 25.70
C VAL A 223 23.73 -3.87 26.76
N LEU A 224 24.76 -4.31 27.48
CA LEU A 224 24.62 -5.21 28.63
C LEU A 224 24.24 -4.42 29.88
N VAL A 225 23.14 -4.81 30.51
CA VAL A 225 22.62 -4.20 31.72
C VAL A 225 22.21 -5.27 32.72
N ARG A 226 22.44 -5.02 34.01
CA ARG A 226 22.06 -5.93 35.08
C ARG A 226 20.98 -5.29 35.93
N THR A 227 19.82 -5.95 36.07
CA THR A 227 18.74 -5.49 36.94
C THR A 227 19.21 -5.45 38.39
N LYS A 228 18.62 -4.54 39.18
CA LYS A 228 18.91 -4.42 40.61
C LYS A 228 18.51 -5.70 41.36
N ARG A 229 19.10 -5.88 42.54
CA ARG A 229 18.73 -6.97 43.45
C ARG A 229 17.37 -6.74 44.05
#